data_AF-A0A0C1FH00-F1
#
_entry.id   AF-A0A0C1FH00-F1
#
_cell.length_a   1.000
_cell.length_b   1.000
_cell.length_c   1.000
_cell.angle_alpha   90.00
_cell.angle_beta   90.00
_cell.angle_gamma   90.00
#
_symmetry.space_group_name_H-M   'P 1'
#
loop_
_entity.id
_entity.type
_entity.pdbx_description
1 polymer ?
#
loop_
_entity_poly.entity_id
_entity_poly.type
_entity_poly.pdbx_seq_one_letter_code
_entity_poly.pdbx_strand_id
1 'polypeptide(L)'
;MTDKKREELLELAWRTAFDSATYKVLGDGSHAEDLMSEATEYIRNIDRSEWFPVARQILRENNYIDDHNLAEEAATIFINKKMDTTGLRVSFGGDW
;
A
#
# COMPACT_ATOMS: atom_id res chain seq x y z
N MET A 1 -9.04 -17.81 -7.93
CA MET A 1 -9.98 -16.89 -7.26
C MET A 1 -11.05 -16.46 -8.27
N THR A 2 -12.33 -16.36 -7.89
CA THR A 2 -13.37 -15.83 -8.79
C THR A 2 -13.29 -14.30 -8.87
N ASP A 3 -13.84 -13.68 -9.93
CA ASP A 3 -13.81 -12.22 -10.05
C ASP A 3 -14.54 -11.51 -8.91
N LYS A 4 -15.66 -12.07 -8.44
CA LYS A 4 -16.36 -11.57 -7.25
C LYS A 4 -15.45 -11.54 -6.02
N LYS A 5 -14.69 -12.61 -5.77
CA LYS A 5 -13.76 -12.69 -4.63
C LYS A 5 -12.59 -11.71 -4.76
N ARG A 6 -12.14 -11.43 -5.98
CA ARG A 6 -11.08 -10.43 -6.24
C ARG A 6 -11.55 -9.02 -5.92
N GLU A 7 -12.76 -8.66 -6.30
CA GLU A 7 -13.33 -7.35 -5.98
C GLU A 7 -13.59 -7.21 -4.48
N GLU A 8 -14.08 -8.26 -3.81
CA GLU A 8 -14.22 -8.27 -2.34
C GLU A 8 -12.87 -8.08 -1.64
N LEU A 9 -11.83 -8.79 -2.09
CA LEU A 9 -10.47 -8.68 -1.56
C LEU A 9 -9.87 -7.29 -1.80
N LEU A 10 -10.10 -6.70 -2.98
CA LEU A 10 -9.64 -5.36 -3.33
C LEU A 10 -10.26 -4.28 -2.41
N GLU A 11 -11.57 -4.38 -2.15
CA GLU A 11 -12.26 -3.46 -1.24
C GLU A 11 -11.81 -3.63 0.22
N LEU A 12 -11.56 -4.87 0.66
CA LEU A 12 -11.02 -5.14 2.00
C LEU A 12 -9.63 -4.56 2.16
N ALA A 13 -8.72 -4.83 1.23
CA ALA A 13 -7.35 -4.30 1.26
C ALA A 13 -7.32 -2.76 1.25
N TRP A 14 -8.21 -2.14 0.47
CA TRP A 14 -8.37 -0.69 0.49
C TRP A 14 -8.75 -0.15 1.87
N ARG A 15 -9.74 -0.77 2.54
CA ARG A 15 -10.12 -0.39 3.90
C ARG A 15 -8.98 -0.60 4.88
N THR A 16 -8.25 -1.72 4.76
CA THR A 16 -7.06 -1.99 5.59
C THR A 16 -6.02 -0.88 5.45
N ALA A 17 -5.78 -0.37 4.23
CA ALA A 17 -4.87 0.75 4.02
C ALA A 17 -5.42 2.09 4.53
N PHE A 18 -6.68 2.39 4.21
CA PHE A 18 -7.30 3.69 4.47
C PHE A 18 -7.68 3.92 5.93
N ASP A 19 -8.23 2.91 6.60
CA ASP A 19 -8.65 2.98 8.00
C ASP A 19 -7.50 2.64 8.96
N SER A 20 -6.29 2.40 8.46
CA SER A 20 -5.16 2.02 9.29
C SER A 20 -4.81 3.11 10.30
N ALA A 21 -5.04 2.82 11.59
CA ALA A 21 -4.63 3.69 12.69
C ALA A 21 -3.10 3.71 12.86
N THR A 22 -2.41 2.70 12.34
CA THR A 22 -0.97 2.51 12.47
C THR A 22 -0.35 2.19 11.13
N TYR A 23 0.43 3.12 10.59
CA TYR A 23 1.29 2.88 9.43
C TYR A 23 2.69 3.38 9.69
N LYS A 24 3.64 2.78 9.00
CA LYS A 24 5.04 3.18 9.01
C LYS A 24 5.59 3.17 7.60
N VAL A 25 6.25 4.26 7.22
CA VAL A 25 7.10 4.30 6.04
C VAL A 25 8.53 4.00 6.48
N LEU A 26 9.16 3.01 5.84
CA LEU A 26 10.52 2.56 6.08
C LEU A 26 11.35 2.84 4.83
N GLY A 27 12.49 3.51 4.97
CA GLY A 27 13.50 3.61 3.91
C GLY A 27 14.51 2.47 3.96
N ASP A 28 15.41 2.42 2.97
CA ASP A 28 16.51 1.46 2.89
C ASP A 28 17.79 1.91 3.62
N GLY A 29 17.69 3.00 4.38
CA GLY A 29 18.81 3.63 5.09
C GLY A 29 19.55 4.72 4.30
N SER A 30 19.22 4.92 3.01
CA SER A 30 19.76 6.01 2.20
C SER A 30 18.87 7.26 2.17
N HIS A 31 17.62 7.15 2.61
CA HIS A 31 16.65 8.25 2.59
C HIS A 31 16.76 9.17 3.82
N ALA A 32 16.60 10.48 3.59
CA ALA A 32 16.51 11.48 4.65
C ALA A 32 15.18 11.35 5.43
N GLU A 33 15.19 11.79 6.70
CA GLU A 33 13.98 11.81 7.56
C GLU A 33 12.85 12.67 6.98
N ASP A 34 13.19 13.77 6.31
CA ASP A 34 12.21 14.65 5.65
C ASP A 34 11.46 13.92 4.54
N LEU A 35 12.16 13.09 3.75
CA LEU A 35 11.55 12.29 2.68
C LEU A 35 10.57 11.26 3.26
N MET A 36 10.93 10.61 4.36
CA MET A 36 10.04 9.68 5.05
C MET A 36 8.82 10.38 5.65
N SER A 37 8.98 11.62 6.13
CA SER A 37 7.89 12.44 6.65
C SER A 37 6.91 12.83 5.55
N GLU A 38 7.39 13.33 4.42
CA GLU A 38 6.55 13.64 3.25
C GLU A 38 5.85 12.38 2.73
N ALA A 39 6.57 11.26 2.64
CA ALA A 39 5.99 9.98 2.23
C ALA A 39 4.85 9.53 3.16
N THR A 40 4.99 9.79 4.46
CA THR A 40 3.99 9.49 5.48
C THR A 40 2.73 10.33 5.28
N GLU A 41 2.84 11.60 4.85
CA GLU A 41 1.69 12.47 4.56
C GLU A 41 0.89 12.01 3.34
N TYR A 42 1.55 11.48 2.31
CA TYR A 42 0.87 10.88 1.16
C TYR A 42 0.12 9.60 1.54
N ILE A 43 0.69 8.75 2.41
CA ILE A 43 -0.01 7.54 2.88
C ILE A 43 -1.22 7.88 3.75
N ARG A 44 -1.15 8.93 4.58
CA ARG A 44 -2.31 9.45 5.34
C ARG A 44 -3.48 9.84 4.46
N ASN A 45 -3.19 10.31 3.25
CA ASN A 45 -4.15 10.79 2.28
C ASN A 45 -4.12 9.94 1.01
N ILE A 46 -3.97 8.61 1.18
CA ILE A 46 -3.86 7.68 0.08
C ILE A 46 -5.06 7.86 -0.87
N ASP A 47 -4.79 8.08 -2.15
CA ASP A 47 -5.83 8.33 -3.14
C ASP A 47 -6.33 7.01 -3.70
N ARG A 48 -7.61 6.72 -3.48
CA ARG A 48 -8.26 5.50 -3.98
C ARG A 48 -8.09 5.33 -5.48
N SER A 49 -8.21 6.41 -6.26
CA SER A 49 -8.13 6.40 -7.71
C SER A 49 -6.73 6.05 -8.23
N GLU A 50 -5.70 6.32 -7.45
CA GLU A 50 -4.32 5.96 -7.77
C GLU A 50 -3.92 4.60 -7.20
N TRP A 51 -4.44 4.24 -6.03
CA TRP A 51 -4.14 2.98 -5.36
C TRP A 51 -4.86 1.78 -6.01
N PHE A 52 -6.14 1.91 -6.38
CA PHE A 52 -6.93 0.81 -6.96
C PHE A 52 -6.31 0.17 -8.20
N PRO A 53 -5.84 0.93 -9.21
CA PRO A 53 -5.20 0.36 -10.38
C PRO A 53 -3.97 -0.50 -10.04
N VAL A 54 -3.17 -0.07 -9.06
CA VAL A 54 -1.97 -0.77 -8.59
C VAL A 54 -2.36 -2.08 -7.90
N ALA A 55 -3.29 -2.03 -6.94
CA ALA A 55 -3.77 -3.21 -6.24
C ALA A 55 -4.44 -4.23 -7.18
N ARG A 56 -5.20 -3.76 -8.18
CA ARG A 56 -5.78 -4.62 -9.22
C ARG A 56 -4.72 -5.33 -10.04
N GLN A 57 -3.60 -4.68 -10.32
CA GLN A 57 -2.49 -5.31 -11.04
C GLN A 57 -1.83 -6.39 -10.18
N ILE A 58 -1.50 -6.09 -8.92
CA ILE A 58 -0.93 -7.05 -7.97
C ILE A 58 -1.83 -8.29 -7.85
N LEU A 59 -3.15 -8.11 -7.69
CA LEU A 59 -4.10 -9.23 -7.61
C LEU A 59 -4.16 -10.11 -8.87
N ARG A 60 -3.88 -9.55 -10.04
CA ARG A 60 -3.83 -10.31 -11.30
C ARG A 60 -2.56 -11.15 -11.39
N GLU A 61 -1.45 -10.63 -10.89
CA GLU A 61 -0.14 -11.26 -10.89
C GLU A 61 -0.01 -12.28 -9.73
N ASN A 62 -0.58 -11.98 -8.57
CA ASN A 62 -0.49 -12.74 -7.32
C ASN A 62 -1.86 -13.23 -6.85
N ASN A 63 -2.28 -14.39 -7.36
CA ASN A 63 -3.59 -14.97 -7.06
C ASN A 63 -3.79 -15.49 -5.61
N TYR A 64 -2.74 -15.44 -4.77
CA TYR A 64 -2.71 -16.00 -3.40
C TYR A 64 -2.41 -14.94 -2.33
N ILE A 65 -2.47 -13.65 -2.67
CA ILE A 65 -2.24 -12.56 -1.73
C ILE A 65 -3.46 -12.36 -0.81
N ASP A 66 -3.22 -12.06 0.48
CA ASP A 66 -4.26 -11.63 1.42
C ASP A 66 -4.47 -10.11 1.37
N ASP A 67 -5.50 -9.62 2.06
CA ASP A 67 -5.88 -8.21 2.01
C ASP A 67 -4.81 -7.29 2.62
N HIS A 68 -4.11 -7.77 3.66
CA HIS A 68 -3.10 -6.99 4.36
C HIS A 68 -1.82 -6.83 3.52
N ASN A 69 -1.32 -7.93 2.96
CA ASN A 69 -0.19 -7.90 2.05
C ASN A 69 -0.52 -7.10 0.78
N LEU A 70 -1.75 -7.20 0.27
CA LEU A 70 -2.20 -6.37 -0.85
C LEU A 70 -2.23 -4.88 -0.47
N ALA A 71 -2.70 -4.54 0.74
CA ALA A 71 -2.68 -3.19 1.28
C ALA A 71 -1.26 -2.62 1.27
N GLU A 72 -0.32 -3.32 1.91
CA GLU A 72 1.08 -2.90 2.04
C GLU A 72 1.80 -2.79 0.69
N GLU A 73 1.65 -3.79 -0.18
CA GLU A 73 2.35 -3.84 -1.48
C GLU A 73 1.86 -2.72 -2.40
N ALA A 74 0.54 -2.52 -2.51
CA ALA A 74 0.00 -1.46 -3.34
C ALA A 74 0.31 -0.07 -2.77
N ALA A 75 0.31 0.10 -1.44
CA ALA A 75 0.71 1.36 -0.80
C ALA A 75 2.21 1.64 -0.99
N THR A 76 3.04 0.59 -0.95
CA THR A 76 4.48 0.68 -1.22
C THR A 76 4.73 1.15 -2.65
N ILE A 77 4.04 0.59 -3.64
CA ILE A 77 4.21 1.03 -5.04
C ILE A 77 3.68 2.46 -5.22
N PHE A 78 2.52 2.77 -4.65
CA PHE A 78 1.94 4.12 -4.68
C PHE A 78 2.93 5.17 -4.15
N ILE A 79 3.55 4.91 -2.99
CA ILE A 79 4.42 5.91 -2.38
C ILE A 79 5.73 6.08 -3.12
N ASN A 80 6.33 4.98 -3.58
CA ASN A 80 7.54 5.01 -4.41
C ASN A 80 7.30 5.82 -5.69
N LYS A 81 6.12 5.67 -6.32
CA LYS A 81 5.73 6.47 -7.48
C LYS A 81 5.54 7.96 -7.14
N LYS A 82 4.89 8.29 -6.02
CA LYS A 82 4.66 9.68 -5.59
C LYS A 82 5.96 10.40 -5.25
N MET A 83 6.89 9.68 -4.63
CA MET A 83 8.16 10.20 -4.14
C MET A 83 9.32 10.05 -5.13
N ASP A 84 9.06 9.53 -6.35
CA ASP A 84 10.07 9.22 -7.37
C ASP A 84 11.27 8.41 -6.82
N THR A 85 10.96 7.32 -6.13
CA THR A 85 11.93 6.44 -5.44
C THR A 85 11.54 4.97 -5.60
N THR A 86 12.43 4.05 -5.22
CA THR A 86 12.17 2.60 -5.21
C THR A 86 12.52 1.94 -3.88
N GLY A 87 13.04 2.70 -2.91
CA GLY A 87 13.57 2.16 -1.66
C GLY A 87 12.65 2.33 -0.45
N LEU A 88 11.45 2.88 -0.64
CA LEU A 88 10.47 3.00 0.44
C LEU A 88 9.65 1.72 0.57
N ARG A 89 9.24 1.40 1.80
CA ARG A 89 8.29 0.35 2.12
C ARG A 89 7.23 0.90 3.07
N VAL A 90 5.98 0.56 2.81
CA VAL A 90 4.87 0.85 3.72
C VAL A 90 4.55 -0.41 4.51
N SER A 91 4.35 -0.26 5.81
CA SER A 91 3.76 -1.30 6.64
C SER A 91 2.58 -0.76 7.41
N PHE A 92 1.47 -1.48 7.37
CA PHE A 92 0.28 -1.18 8.15
C PHE A 92 0.35 -2.06 9.40
N GLY A 93 0.60 -1.47 10.57
CA GLY A 93 0.69 -2.23 11.81
C GLY A 93 -0.58 -3.03 12.09
N GLY A 94 -0.42 -4.18 12.73
CA GLY A 94 -1.49 -5.12 13.03
C GLY A 94 -0.93 -6.53 13.09
N ASP A 95 -0.60 -7.00 14.30
CA ASP A 95 -0.42 -8.44 14.49
C ASP A 95 -1.75 -9.14 14.17
N TRP A 96 -1.61 -10.27 13.49
CA TRP A 96 -2.65 -11.15 12.97
C TRP A 96 -3.67 -11.61 14.02
#